data_AF-A0A7C5UZK0-F1
#
_entry.id   AF-A0A7C5UZK0-F1
#
_cell.length_a   1.000
_cell.length_b   1.000
_cell.length_c   1.000
_cell.angle_alpha   90.00
_cell.angle_beta   90.00
_cell.angle_gamma   90.00
#
_symmetry.space_group_name_H-M   'P 1'
#
loop_
_entity.id
_entity.type
_entity.pdbx_description
1 polymer ?
#
loop_
_entity_poly.entity_id
_entity_poly.type
_entity_poly.pdbx_seq_one_letter_code
_entity_poly.pdbx_strand_id
1 'polypeptide(L)'
;MNTHDKRLIEDYLPIEAISEEASREKSVRKGHISTLHLWWARRPLVACRAAVYGALVPASQFVPNGGTDAQKKSLGRANAAKFVKSLCQYPGSPSTIKEAQEHILKAHAERLTKELADAKTTGTRPVWA
;
A
#
# COMPACT_ATOMS: atom_id res chain seq x y z
N MET A 1 -2.85 -21.72 5.94
CA MET A 1 -2.38 -20.46 5.31
C MET A 1 -1.35 -20.84 4.27
N ASN A 2 -1.50 -20.40 3.02
CA ASN A 2 -0.52 -20.66 1.97
C ASN A 2 0.77 -19.91 2.35
N THR A 3 1.83 -20.62 2.72
CA THR A 3 3.10 -20.04 3.22
C THR A 3 3.82 -19.16 2.18
N HIS A 4 3.30 -19.15 0.95
CA HIS A 4 3.83 -18.45 -0.21
C HIS A 4 3.05 -17.18 -0.61
N ASP A 5 1.86 -16.91 -0.05
CA ASP A 5 1.10 -15.66 -0.31
C ASP A 5 1.28 -14.65 0.84
N LYS A 6 2.50 -14.12 0.95
CA LYS A 6 2.81 -13.06 1.93
C LYS A 6 2.37 -11.70 1.38
N ARG A 7 1.78 -10.87 2.23
CA ARG A 7 1.53 -9.46 1.93
C ARG A 7 2.82 -8.66 2.01
N LEU A 8 2.88 -7.55 1.28
CA LEU A 8 4.07 -6.70 1.22
C LEU A 8 4.50 -6.25 2.63
N ILE A 9 3.54 -5.87 3.48
CA ILE A 9 3.82 -5.46 4.87
C ILE A 9 4.43 -6.57 5.73
N GLU A 10 4.21 -7.84 5.40
CA GLU A 10 4.76 -9.00 6.13
C GLU A 10 6.19 -9.34 5.70
N ASP A 11 6.61 -8.95 4.48
CA ASP A 11 8.01 -9.12 4.05
C ASP A 11 8.86 -7.86 4.27
N TYR A 12 8.37 -6.71 3.79
CA TYR A 12 9.13 -5.47 3.80
C TYR A 12 8.25 -4.21 3.65
N LEU A 13 8.48 -3.25 4.54
CA LEU A 13 7.92 -1.91 4.45
C LEU A 13 9.03 -0.88 4.76
N PRO A 14 9.22 0.18 3.95
CA PRO A 14 10.26 1.18 4.19
C PRO A 14 9.84 2.17 5.30
N ILE A 15 9.84 1.72 6.55
CA ILE A 15 9.33 2.47 7.71
C ILE A 15 10.02 3.83 7.84
N GLU A 16 11.35 3.88 7.70
CA GLU A 16 12.13 5.12 7.82
C GLU A 16 11.64 6.22 6.86
N ALA A 17 11.50 5.88 5.57
CA ALA A 17 11.01 6.82 4.56
C ALA A 17 9.56 7.25 4.81
N ILE A 18 8.70 6.32 5.24
CA ILE A 18 7.30 6.62 5.59
C ILE A 18 7.24 7.57 6.78
N SER A 19 8.06 7.33 7.81
CA SER A 19 8.13 8.13 9.03
C SER A 19 8.65 9.54 8.77
N GLU A 20 9.68 9.69 7.93
CA GLU A 20 10.21 10.98 7.51
C GLU A 20 9.15 11.82 6.80
N GLU A 21 8.49 11.23 5.80
CA GLU A 21 7.40 11.87 5.03
C GLU A 21 6.19 12.21 5.92
N ALA A 22 5.80 11.31 6.82
CA ALA A 22 4.71 11.54 7.78
C ALA A 22 5.03 12.65 8.78
N SER A 23 6.29 12.76 9.22
CA SER A 23 6.76 13.86 10.06
C SER A 23 6.70 15.19 9.30
N ARG A 24 7.11 15.20 8.02
CA ARG A 24 6.97 16.38 7.15
C ARG A 24 5.51 16.77 6.93
N GLU A 25 4.61 15.83 6.64
CA GLU A 25 3.16 16.09 6.50
C GLU A 25 2.61 16.83 7.74
N LYS A 26 3.09 16.44 8.93
CA LYS A 26 2.67 17.07 10.20
C LYS A 26 3.16 18.51 10.32
N SER A 27 4.38 18.82 9.84
CA SER A 27 5.06 20.11 10.05
C SER A 27 4.79 21.18 8.98
N VAL A 28 4.11 20.85 7.88
CA VAL A 28 3.81 21.79 6.77
C VAL A 28 2.88 22.96 7.17
N ARG A 29 2.23 22.92 8.33
CA ARG A 29 1.28 23.97 8.78
C ARG A 29 2.00 25.08 9.56
N LYS A 30 1.93 26.33 9.08
CA LYS A 30 2.42 27.51 9.79
C LYS A 30 1.28 28.49 10.10
N GLY A 31 1.20 28.95 11.34
CA GLY A 31 0.60 30.26 11.67
C GLY A 31 -0.90 30.36 11.96
N HIS A 32 -1.62 29.27 12.27
CA HIS A 32 -3.04 29.37 12.69
C HIS A 32 -3.23 28.78 14.10
N ILE A 33 -4.04 29.39 14.98
CA ILE A 33 -4.23 28.90 16.37
C ILE A 33 -4.71 27.44 16.42
N SER A 34 -5.45 27.00 15.38
CA SER A 34 -5.84 25.60 15.18
C SER A 34 -4.66 24.62 14.92
N THR A 35 -3.43 25.12 14.72
CA THR A 35 -2.22 24.29 14.60
C THR A 35 -1.57 23.99 15.96
N LEU A 36 -1.98 24.66 17.05
CA LEU A 36 -1.52 24.38 18.42
C LEU A 36 -2.30 23.23 19.06
N HIS A 37 -3.62 23.19 18.85
CA HIS A 37 -4.48 22.10 19.30
C HIS A 37 -4.51 20.97 18.26
N LEU A 38 -3.40 20.24 18.15
CA LEU A 38 -3.38 18.95 17.47
C LEU A 38 -4.16 17.95 18.34
N TRP A 39 -5.34 17.54 17.89
CA TRP A 39 -6.07 16.42 18.48
C TRP A 39 -5.15 15.21 18.63
N TRP A 40 -5.17 14.60 19.82
CA TRP A 40 -4.40 13.40 20.11
C TRP A 40 -4.73 12.31 19.07
N ALA A 41 -3.68 11.76 18.44
CA ALA A 41 -3.72 10.71 17.41
C ALA A 41 -4.19 11.10 16.00
N ARG A 42 -3.70 12.22 15.45
CA ARG A 42 -3.72 12.43 13.98
C ARG A 42 -2.95 11.30 13.28
N ARG A 43 -3.63 10.52 12.43
CA ARG A 43 -3.03 9.50 11.56
C ARG A 43 -2.55 10.16 10.27
N PRO A 44 -1.23 10.25 10.00
CA PRO A 44 -0.71 10.82 8.76
C PRO A 44 -1.25 10.05 7.56
N LEU A 45 -1.72 10.78 6.54
CA LEU A 45 -2.24 10.16 5.31
C LEU A 45 -1.17 9.31 4.62
N VAL A 46 0.08 9.75 4.71
CA VAL A 46 1.25 9.01 4.25
C VAL A 46 1.31 7.60 4.86
N ALA A 47 1.24 7.50 6.19
CA ALA A 47 1.31 6.23 6.90
C ALA A 47 0.09 5.34 6.61
N CYS A 48 -1.11 5.91 6.56
CA CYS A 48 -2.32 5.16 6.20
C CYS A 48 -2.24 4.58 4.78
N ARG A 49 -1.74 5.35 3.81
CA ARG A 49 -1.59 4.91 2.42
C ARG A 49 -0.60 3.74 2.33
N ALA A 50 0.53 3.84 3.02
CA ALA A 50 1.51 2.76 3.08
C ALA A 50 0.94 1.49 3.72
N ALA A 51 0.21 1.63 4.83
CA ALA A 51 -0.39 0.51 5.55
C ALA A 51 -1.45 -0.22 4.70
N VAL A 52 -2.37 0.53 4.09
CA VAL A 52 -3.42 -0.04 3.22
C VAL A 52 -2.80 -0.73 2.00
N TYR A 53 -1.86 -0.07 1.32
CA TYR A 53 -1.17 -0.65 0.17
C TYR A 53 -0.40 -1.92 0.55
N GLY A 54 0.37 -1.85 1.63
CA GLY A 54 1.18 -2.97 2.12
C GLY A 54 0.35 -4.17 2.57
N ALA A 55 -0.86 -3.95 3.09
CA ALA A 55 -1.78 -5.01 3.51
C ALA A 55 -2.51 -5.68 2.34
N LEU A 56 -2.72 -4.97 1.23
CA LEU A 56 -3.52 -5.47 0.10
C LEU A 56 -2.69 -6.02 -1.05
N VAL A 57 -1.41 -5.65 -1.17
CA VAL A 57 -0.55 -6.08 -2.28
C VAL A 57 0.35 -7.25 -1.85
N PRO A 58 0.51 -8.30 -2.68
CA PRO A 58 1.40 -9.41 -2.40
C PRO A 58 2.88 -8.99 -2.50
N ALA A 59 3.75 -9.60 -1.69
CA ALA A 59 5.19 -9.32 -1.70
C ALA A 59 5.86 -9.68 -3.04
N SER A 60 5.29 -10.63 -3.79
CA SER A 60 5.76 -11.04 -5.12
C SER A 60 5.65 -9.95 -6.19
N GLN A 61 4.83 -8.91 -5.97
CA GLN A 61 4.60 -7.81 -6.93
C GLN A 61 5.90 -7.15 -7.41
N PHE A 62 6.91 -7.06 -6.54
CA PHE A 62 8.16 -6.36 -6.82
C PHE A 62 9.34 -7.31 -7.10
N VAL A 63 9.12 -8.62 -7.02
CA VAL A 63 10.18 -9.62 -7.17
C VAL A 63 10.48 -9.84 -8.66
N PRO A 64 11.74 -9.67 -9.10
CA PRO A 64 12.11 -9.87 -10.49
C PRO A 64 12.18 -11.36 -10.88
N ASN A 65 11.91 -11.67 -12.15
CA ASN A 65 11.85 -13.04 -12.65
C ASN A 65 13.22 -13.76 -12.70
N GLY A 66 14.33 -13.02 -12.74
CA GLY A 66 15.70 -13.56 -12.87
C GLY A 66 16.56 -13.43 -11.60
N GLY A 67 17.65 -14.21 -11.53
CA GLY A 67 18.66 -14.15 -10.46
C GLY A 67 18.54 -15.22 -9.38
N THR A 68 19.50 -15.24 -8.47
CA THR A 68 19.49 -16.08 -7.26
C THR A 68 18.40 -15.62 -6.29
N ASP A 69 17.96 -16.49 -5.39
CA ASP A 69 16.89 -16.17 -4.41
C ASP A 69 17.22 -14.93 -3.55
N ALA A 70 18.48 -14.82 -3.11
CA ALA A 70 18.95 -13.67 -2.35
C ALA A 70 18.89 -12.36 -3.15
N GLN A 71 19.30 -12.38 -4.42
CA GLN A 71 19.23 -11.22 -5.31
C GLN A 71 17.79 -10.81 -5.61
N LYS A 72 16.90 -11.78 -5.83
CA LYS A 72 15.47 -11.54 -6.04
C LYS A 72 14.84 -10.82 -4.85
N LYS A 73 15.17 -11.27 -3.63
CA LYS A 73 14.68 -10.68 -2.39
C LYS A 73 15.21 -9.26 -2.17
N SER A 74 16.52 -9.03 -2.33
CA SER A 74 17.10 -7.70 -2.14
C SER A 74 16.58 -6.70 -3.17
N LEU A 75 16.51 -7.10 -4.44
CA LEU A 75 16.02 -6.25 -5.53
C LEU A 75 14.52 -5.99 -5.39
N GLY A 76 13.74 -7.00 -4.98
CA GLY A 76 12.31 -6.83 -4.69
C GLY A 76 12.03 -5.81 -3.60
N ARG A 77 12.81 -5.85 -2.50
CA ARG A 77 12.72 -4.87 -1.41
C ARG A 77 13.12 -3.47 -1.87
N ALA A 78 14.17 -3.34 -2.69
CA ALA A 78 14.58 -2.05 -3.24
C ALA A 78 13.50 -1.45 -4.16
N ASN A 79 12.89 -2.27 -5.03
CA ASN A 79 11.79 -1.86 -5.90
C ASN A 79 10.55 -1.45 -5.09
N ALA A 80 10.18 -2.24 -4.08
CA ALA A 80 9.11 -1.91 -3.16
C ALA A 80 9.38 -0.60 -2.39
N ALA A 81 10.61 -0.41 -1.90
CA ALA A 81 11.01 0.82 -1.21
C ALA A 81 10.83 2.05 -2.11
N LYS A 82 11.30 1.96 -3.36
CA LYS A 82 11.21 3.03 -4.34
C LYS A 82 9.75 3.40 -4.63
N PHE A 83 8.90 2.40 -4.88
CA PHE A 83 7.49 2.63 -5.17
C PHE A 83 6.72 3.15 -3.95
N VAL A 84 6.89 2.53 -2.78
CA VAL A 84 6.21 2.98 -1.56
C VAL A 84 6.66 4.39 -1.20
N LYS A 85 7.94 4.75 -1.39
CA LYS A 85 8.43 6.12 -1.19
C LYS A 85 7.74 7.13 -2.11
N SER A 86 7.55 6.83 -3.40
CA SER A 86 6.81 7.73 -4.29
C SER A 86 5.32 7.79 -3.94
N LEU A 87 4.71 6.65 -3.62
CA LEU A 87 3.32 6.58 -3.19
C LEU A 87 3.07 7.39 -1.92
N CYS A 88 4.04 7.42 -1.00
CA CYS A 88 3.95 8.02 0.33
C CYS A 88 4.33 9.50 0.37
N GLN A 89 4.45 10.18 -0.77
CA GLN A 89 4.68 11.62 -0.78
C GLN A 89 3.44 12.40 -0.33
N TYR A 90 3.69 13.53 0.32
CA TYR A 90 2.69 14.54 0.62
C TYR A 90 3.06 15.90 -0.01
N PRO A 91 2.21 16.47 -0.90
CA PRO A 91 0.98 15.87 -1.44
C PRO A 91 1.28 14.63 -2.33
N GLY A 92 0.32 13.71 -2.43
CA GLY A 92 0.50 12.48 -3.21
C GLY A 92 0.28 12.69 -4.70
N SER A 93 1.08 12.05 -5.54
CA SER A 93 0.91 12.08 -7.00
C SER A 93 -0.33 11.28 -7.45
N PRO A 94 -1.27 11.87 -8.23
CA PRO A 94 -2.43 11.14 -8.74
C PRO A 94 -2.06 9.93 -9.61
N SER A 95 -0.99 10.01 -10.40
CA SER A 95 -0.55 8.90 -11.25
C SER A 95 -0.09 7.70 -10.43
N THR A 96 0.70 7.93 -9.38
CA THR A 96 1.19 6.88 -8.48
C THR A 96 0.07 6.27 -7.65
N ILE A 97 -0.92 7.07 -7.25
CA ILE A 97 -2.12 6.56 -6.56
C ILE A 97 -2.93 5.65 -7.49
N LYS A 98 -3.10 6.05 -8.76
CA LYS A 98 -3.78 5.22 -9.76
C LYS A 98 -3.05 3.90 -9.99
N GLU A 99 -1.72 3.94 -10.13
CA GLU A 99 -0.90 2.73 -10.27
C GLU A 99 -1.05 1.80 -9.05
N ALA A 100 -1.06 2.36 -7.83
CA ALA A 100 -1.30 1.60 -6.62
C ALA A 100 -2.69 0.94 -6.59
N GLN A 101 -3.73 1.63 -7.05
CA GLN A 101 -5.07 1.07 -7.20
C GLN A 101 -5.08 -0.08 -8.21
N GLU A 102 -4.40 0.07 -9.35
CA GLU A 102 -4.27 -0.97 -10.36
C GLU A 102 -3.55 -2.22 -9.81
N HIS A 103 -2.50 -2.05 -9.01
CA HIS A 103 -1.82 -3.17 -8.33
C HIS A 103 -2.78 -3.93 -7.42
N ILE A 104 -3.58 -3.22 -6.61
CA ILE A 104 -4.56 -3.84 -5.72
C ILE A 104 -5.63 -4.59 -6.55
N LEU A 105 -6.15 -3.96 -7.61
CA LEU A 105 -7.16 -4.59 -8.47
C LEU A 105 -6.62 -5.86 -9.12
N LYS A 106 -5.40 -5.83 -9.66
CA LYS A 106 -4.74 -7.00 -10.26
C LYS A 106 -4.52 -8.11 -9.23
N ALA A 107 -4.06 -7.76 -8.03
CA ALA A 107 -3.81 -8.71 -6.96
C ALA A 107 -5.07 -9.47 -6.50
N HIS A 108 -6.24 -8.83 -6.56
CA HIS A 108 -7.51 -9.41 -6.11
C HIS A 108 -8.46 -9.80 -7.25
N ALA A 109 -8.02 -9.69 -8.51
CA ALA A 109 -8.87 -9.87 -9.69
C ALA A 109 -9.54 -11.25 -9.71
N GLU A 110 -8.77 -12.33 -9.52
CA GLU A 110 -9.29 -13.70 -9.54
C GLU A 110 -10.39 -13.93 -8.49
N ARG A 111 -10.14 -13.48 -7.26
CA ARG A 111 -11.12 -13.56 -6.16
C ARG A 111 -12.39 -12.79 -6.49
N LEU A 112 -12.24 -11.53 -6.94
CA LEU A 112 -13.37 -10.67 -7.25
C LEU A 112 -14.20 -11.21 -8.42
N THR A 113 -13.56 -11.75 -9.46
CA THR A 113 -14.25 -12.39 -10.58
C THR A 113 -15.08 -13.58 -10.13
N LYS A 114 -14.53 -14.41 -9.22
CA LYS A 114 -15.26 -15.55 -8.66
C LYS A 114 -16.46 -15.10 -7.81
N GLU A 115 -16.27 -14.16 -6.89
CA GLU A 115 -17.34 -13.63 -6.04
C GLU A 115 -18.47 -13.00 -6.87
N LEU A 116 -18.14 -12.30 -7.96
CA LEU A 116 -19.13 -11.74 -8.88
C LEU A 116 -19.86 -12.81 -9.69
N ALA A 117 -19.21 -13.92 -10.05
CA ALA A 117 -19.86 -15.05 -10.69
C ALA A 117 -20.84 -15.73 -9.73
N ASP A 118 -20.41 -15.99 -8.49
CA ASP A 118 -21.24 -16.58 -7.44
C ASP A 118 -22.47 -15.71 -7.12
N ALA A 119 -22.29 -14.37 -7.08
CA ALA A 119 -23.38 -13.42 -6.89
C ALA A 119 -24.40 -13.46 -8.04
N LYS A 120 -23.95 -13.65 -9.28
CA LYS A 120 -24.86 -13.81 -10.44
C LYS A 120 -25.66 -15.10 -10.36
N THR A 121 -25.05 -16.19 -9.89
CA THR A 121 -25.72 -17.49 -9.75
C THR A 121 -26.71 -17.51 -8.59
N THR A 122 -26.35 -16.93 -7.44
CA THR A 122 -27.17 -16.95 -6.22
C THR A 122 -28.19 -15.81 -6.12
N GLY A 123 -28.06 -14.76 -6.95
CA GLY A 123 -28.87 -13.56 -6.88
C GLY A 123 -28.58 -12.67 -5.66
N THR A 124 -27.61 -13.05 -4.83
CA THR A 124 -27.24 -12.32 -3.61
C THR A 124 -25.92 -11.57 -3.83
N ARG A 125 -25.88 -10.26 -3.54
CA ARG A 125 -24.66 -9.47 -3.69
C ARG A 125 -23.62 -9.81 -2.61
N PRO A 126 -22.31 -9.69 -2.94
CA PRO A 126 -21.27 -9.79 -1.93
C PRO A 126 -21.44 -8.71 -0.87
N VAL A 127 -21.05 -9.00 0.38
CA VAL A 127 -21.20 -8.09 1.54
C VAL A 127 -20.49 -6.74 1.35
N TRP A 128 -19.47 -6.69 0.49
CA TRP A 128 -18.71 -5.47 0.22
C TRP A 128 -19.28 -4.61 -0.91
N ALA A 129 -20.29 -5.09 -1.65
CA ALA A 129 -20.83 -4.48 -2.87
C ALA A 129 -22.19 -3.81 -2.65
#